data_AF-A0A7Y5TUA8-F1
#
_entry.id   AF-A0A7Y5TUA8-F1
#
_cell.length_a   1.000
_cell.length_b   1.000
_cell.length_c   1.000
_cell.angle_alpha   90.00
_cell.angle_beta   90.00
_cell.angle_gamma   90.00
#
_symmetry.space_group_name_H-M   'P 1'
#
loop_
_entity.id
_entity.type
_entity.pdbx_description
1 polymer ?
#
loop_
_entity_poly.entity_id
_entity_poly.type
_entity_poly.pdbx_seq_one_letter_code
_entity_poly.pdbx_strand_id
1 'polypeptide(L)'
;MAAGPKLDGAGVQKMKTIDEALTQTQRLHGVVEHYGLALKRKQPTNLFGMQIKRALTPLVGLLKPQFGLIADQVAAMNLVAGRGGSEEAKLRSLREGVGALKQALEIAAVRVKDNHTVKEEADA
;
A
#
# COMPACT_ATOMS: atom_id res chain seq x y z
N MET A 1 -13.53 -7.16 -24.27
CA MET A 1 -13.32 -6.54 -22.94
C MET A 1 -13.79 -5.10 -23.05
N ALA A 2 -14.83 -4.70 -22.31
CA ALA A 2 -15.29 -3.32 -22.34
C ALA A 2 -14.18 -2.42 -21.80
N ALA A 3 -13.75 -1.44 -22.59
CA ALA A 3 -12.81 -0.42 -22.13
C ALA A 3 -13.49 0.35 -20.98
N GLY A 4 -12.84 0.39 -19.82
CA GLY A 4 -13.34 1.17 -18.68
C GLY A 4 -13.43 2.66 -19.00
N PRO A 5 -14.05 3.46 -18.11
CA PRO A 5 -14.20 4.89 -18.32
C PRO A 5 -12.86 5.56 -18.66
N LYS A 6 -12.88 6.40 -19.69
CA LYS A 6 -11.69 7.13 -20.17
C LYS A 6 -11.30 8.17 -19.12
N LEU A 7 -10.09 8.06 -18.60
CA LEU A 7 -9.55 9.00 -17.62
C LEU A 7 -8.76 10.12 -18.30
N ASP A 8 -8.75 11.31 -17.69
CA ASP A 8 -7.83 12.38 -18.07
C ASP A 8 -6.35 12.01 -17.78
N GLY A 9 -5.40 12.80 -18.28
CA GLY A 9 -3.97 12.51 -18.12
C GLY A 9 -3.51 12.42 -16.65
N ALA A 10 -4.10 13.20 -15.75
CA ALA A 10 -3.79 13.16 -14.32
C ALA A 10 -4.36 11.90 -13.66
N GLY A 11 -5.58 11.48 -14.05
CA GLY A 11 -6.23 10.26 -13.62
C GLY A 11 -5.46 9.01 -14.04
N VAL A 12 -4.96 8.97 -15.28
CA VAL A 12 -4.09 7.87 -15.76
C VAL A 12 -2.82 7.76 -14.91
N GLN A 13 -2.15 8.89 -14.65
CA GLN A 13 -0.93 8.88 -13.84
C GLN A 13 -1.20 8.44 -12.39
N LYS A 14 -2.30 8.89 -11.79
CA LYS A 14 -2.73 8.47 -10.44
C LYS A 14 -3.06 6.99 -10.38
N MET A 15 -3.78 6.45 -11.37
CA MET A 15 -4.07 5.02 -11.45
C MET A 15 -2.80 4.19 -11.56
N LYS A 16 -1.84 4.61 -12.39
CA LYS A 16 -0.53 3.94 -12.49
C LYS A 16 0.20 3.89 -11.15
N THR A 17 0.21 5.00 -10.41
CA THR A 17 0.80 5.06 -9.06
C THR A 17 0.10 4.11 -8.09
N ILE A 18 -1.24 4.02 -8.14
CA ILE A 18 -2.02 3.09 -7.31
C ILE A 18 -1.72 1.64 -7.66
N ASP A 19 -1.68 1.27 -8.95
CA ASP A 19 -1.41 -0.10 -9.40
C ASP A 19 -0.02 -0.57 -8.97
N GLU A 20 0.98 0.31 -9.10
CA GLU A 20 2.33 0.05 -8.61
C GLU A 20 2.36 -0.10 -7.09
N ALA A 21 1.65 0.76 -6.35
CA ALA A 21 1.55 0.68 -4.90
C ALA A 21 0.82 -0.59 -4.42
N LEU A 22 -0.23 -1.04 -5.11
CA LEU A 22 -0.91 -2.31 -4.84
C LEU A 22 0.03 -3.51 -5.03
N THR A 23 0.83 -3.48 -6.10
CA THR A 23 1.84 -4.51 -6.37
C THR A 23 2.90 -4.56 -5.27
N GLN A 24 3.41 -3.40 -4.83
CA GLN A 24 4.36 -3.32 -3.73
C GLN A 24 3.74 -3.73 -2.38
N THR A 25 2.47 -3.40 -2.15
CA THR A 25 1.70 -3.82 -0.96
C THR A 25 1.56 -5.34 -0.89
N GLN A 26 1.37 -6.01 -2.03
CA GLN A 26 1.34 -7.48 -2.08
C GLN A 26 2.70 -8.10 -1.70
N ARG A 27 3.83 -7.48 -2.11
CA ARG A 27 5.17 -7.93 -1.70
C ARG A 27 5.37 -7.76 -0.20
N LEU A 28 4.97 -6.61 0.35
CA LEU A 28 4.99 -6.33 1.78
C LEU A 28 4.18 -7.38 2.55
N HIS A 29 2.97 -7.71 2.08
CA HIS A 29 2.14 -8.75 2.68
C HIS A 29 2.88 -10.09 2.76
N GLY A 30 3.55 -10.51 1.68
CA GLY A 30 4.35 -11.74 1.68
C GLY A 30 5.45 -11.76 2.75
N VAL A 31 6.16 -10.64 2.96
CA VAL A 31 7.19 -10.54 4.01
C VAL A 31 6.57 -10.61 5.41
N VAL A 32 5.44 -9.93 5.64
CA VAL A 32 4.73 -9.95 6.93
C VAL A 32 4.19 -11.33 7.26
N GLU A 33 3.65 -12.06 6.28
CA GLU A 33 3.18 -13.43 6.51
C GLU A 33 4.33 -14.40 6.73
N HIS A 34 5.46 -14.21 6.03
CA HIS A 34 6.67 -14.99 6.31
C HIS A 34 7.21 -14.75 7.72
N TYR A 35 7.16 -13.50 8.22
CA TYR A 35 7.47 -13.19 9.61
C TYR A 35 6.56 -13.94 10.57
N GLY A 36 5.25 -13.95 10.32
CA GLY A 36 4.29 -14.68 11.14
C GLY A 36 4.53 -16.19 11.18
N LEU A 37 4.93 -16.79 10.06
CA LEU A 37 5.31 -18.20 10.00
C LEU A 37 6.59 -18.49 10.81
N ALA A 38 7.61 -17.65 10.69
CA ALA A 38 8.85 -17.78 11.44
C ALA A 38 8.60 -17.68 12.95
N LEU A 39 7.80 -16.70 13.38
CA LEU A 39 7.42 -16.51 14.78
C LEU A 39 6.67 -17.72 15.33
N LYS A 40 5.67 -18.24 14.60
CA LYS A 40 4.93 -19.45 14.97
C LYS A 40 5.84 -20.67 15.12
N ARG A 41 6.89 -20.76 14.30
CA ARG A 41 7.88 -21.85 14.31
C ARG A 41 9.04 -21.63 15.30
N LYS A 42 9.02 -20.53 16.07
CA LYS A 42 10.11 -20.13 16.99
C LYS A 42 11.47 -20.01 16.29
N GLN A 43 11.46 -19.59 15.02
CA GLN A 43 12.67 -19.32 14.26
C GLN A 43 13.18 -17.89 14.54
N PRO A 44 14.47 -17.60 14.34
CA PRO A 44 14.99 -16.24 14.50
C PRO A 44 14.29 -15.24 13.57
N THR A 45 13.82 -14.13 14.14
CA THR A 45 12.98 -13.14 13.44
C THR A 45 13.67 -11.78 13.25
N ASN A 46 14.88 -11.63 13.78
CA ASN A 46 15.61 -10.35 13.87
C ASN A 46 15.76 -9.60 12.53
N LEU A 47 15.76 -10.32 11.40
CA LEU A 47 15.94 -9.74 10.07
C LEU A 47 14.64 -9.20 9.45
N PHE A 48 13.47 -9.64 9.91
CA PHE A 48 12.19 -9.26 9.30
C PHE A 48 11.89 -7.77 9.42
N GLY A 49 12.25 -7.15 10.55
CA GLY A 49 12.10 -5.71 10.72
C GLY A 49 12.78 -4.94 9.59
N MET A 50 14.03 -5.27 9.25
CA MET A 50 14.76 -4.62 8.17
C MET A 50 14.14 -4.90 6.79
N GLN A 51 13.71 -6.14 6.55
CA GLN A 51 13.05 -6.51 5.28
C GLN A 51 11.73 -5.74 5.08
N ILE A 52 10.93 -5.61 6.13
CA ILE A 52 9.67 -4.85 6.12
C ILE A 52 9.93 -3.37 5.85
N LYS A 53 10.91 -2.77 6.54
CA LYS A 53 11.29 -1.36 6.28
C LYS A 53 11.72 -1.14 4.82
N ARG A 54 12.52 -2.06 4.26
CA ARG A 54 12.94 -2.00 2.85
C ARG A 54 11.77 -2.09 1.88
N ALA A 55 10.71 -2.82 2.23
CA ALA A 55 9.49 -2.87 1.43
C ALA A 55 8.61 -1.61 1.58
N LEU A 56 8.61 -0.97 2.75
CA LEU A 56 7.79 0.21 3.05
C LEU A 56 8.38 1.53 2.52
N THR A 57 9.71 1.71 2.56
CA THR A 57 10.33 2.99 2.18
C THR A 57 10.01 3.44 0.74
N PRO A 58 10.06 2.58 -0.29
CA PRO A 58 9.71 2.98 -1.66
C PRO A 58 8.23 3.40 -1.79
N LEU A 59 7.32 2.75 -1.06
CA LEU A 59 5.90 3.09 -1.04
C LEU A 59 5.65 4.52 -0.55
N VAL A 60 6.41 4.99 0.45
CA VAL A 60 6.30 6.39 0.93
C VAL A 60 6.63 7.37 -0.19
N GLY A 61 7.77 7.16 -0.88
CA GLY A 61 8.20 8.03 -1.98
C GLY A 61 7.24 8.01 -3.16
N LEU A 62 6.72 6.84 -3.50
CA LEU A 62 5.73 6.65 -4.58
C LEU A 62 4.42 7.38 -4.29
N LEU A 63 3.93 7.30 -3.05
CA LEU A 63 2.61 7.81 -2.68
C LEU A 63 2.62 9.29 -2.29
N LYS A 64 3.73 9.83 -1.73
CA LYS A 64 3.76 11.19 -1.17
C LYS A 64 3.30 12.30 -2.14
N PRO A 65 3.66 12.29 -3.44
CA PRO A 65 3.29 13.38 -4.35
C PRO A 65 1.79 13.49 -4.64
N GLN A 66 1.04 12.38 -4.58
CA GLN A 66 -0.36 12.32 -5.05
C GLN A 66 -1.35 11.82 -3.99
N PHE A 67 -0.86 11.08 -2.98
CA PHE A 67 -1.64 10.37 -1.97
C PHE A 67 -1.01 10.56 -0.58
N GLY A 68 -0.77 11.82 -0.19
CA GLY A 68 -0.04 12.18 1.03
C GLY A 68 -0.52 11.47 2.31
N LEU A 69 -1.84 11.39 2.53
CA LEU A 69 -2.40 10.69 3.70
C LEU A 69 -2.10 9.19 3.71
N ILE A 70 -2.10 8.53 2.55
CA ILE A 70 -1.76 7.10 2.43
C ILE A 70 -0.25 6.93 2.65
N ALA A 71 0.58 7.85 2.13
CA ALA A 71 2.01 7.84 2.39
C ALA A 71 2.33 7.98 3.89
N ASP A 72 1.57 8.79 4.63
CA ASP A 72 1.73 8.95 6.07
C ASP A 72 1.30 7.67 6.84
N GLN A 73 0.29 6.93 6.35
CA GLN A 73 -0.04 5.59 6.88
C GLN A 73 1.12 4.60 6.69
N VAL A 74 1.74 4.57 5.50
CA VAL A 74 2.92 3.75 5.23
C VAL A 74 4.09 4.14 6.13
N ALA A 75 4.30 5.44 6.35
CA ALA A 75 5.34 5.93 7.26
C ALA A 75 5.09 5.47 8.71
N ALA A 76 3.84 5.50 9.18
CA ALA A 76 3.47 4.98 10.49
C ALA A 76 3.76 3.47 10.62
N MET A 77 3.49 2.67 9.59
CA MET A 77 3.86 1.25 9.55
C MET A 77 5.37 1.05 9.62
N ASN A 78 6.15 1.92 8.97
CA ASN A 78 7.61 1.86 8.98
C ASN A 78 8.17 2.07 10.40
N LEU A 79 7.55 2.97 11.17
CA LEU A 79 7.86 3.16 12.59
C LEU A 79 7.54 1.90 13.41
N VAL A 80 6.37 1.28 13.19
CA VAL A 80 5.97 0.04 13.89
C VAL A 80 6.99 -1.08 13.63
N ALA A 81 7.44 -1.26 12.38
CA ALA A 81 8.45 -2.26 12.04
C ALA A 81 9.78 -2.06 12.81
N GLY A 82 10.10 -0.80 13.15
CA GLY A 82 11.31 -0.42 13.87
C GLY A 82 11.22 -0.37 15.40
N ARG A 83 10.02 -0.35 15.96
CA ARG A 83 9.83 -0.24 17.42
C ARG A 83 10.15 -1.56 18.13
N GLY A 84 10.65 -1.48 19.36
CA GLY A 84 10.73 -2.61 20.29
C GLY A 84 9.36 -3.03 20.81
N GLY A 85 9.29 -4.13 21.56
CA GLY A 85 8.05 -4.68 22.11
C GLY A 85 7.85 -6.15 21.75
N SER A 86 6.69 -6.72 22.08
CA SER A 86 6.40 -8.12 21.73
C SER A 86 6.25 -8.29 20.23
N GLU A 87 6.78 -9.40 19.74
CA GLU A 87 6.76 -9.75 18.31
C GLU A 87 5.34 -10.01 17.83
N GLU A 88 4.50 -10.59 18.68
CA GLU A 88 3.10 -10.87 18.39
C GLU A 88 2.29 -9.58 18.21
N ALA A 89 2.51 -8.57 19.07
CA ALA A 89 1.84 -7.28 18.94
C ALA A 89 2.29 -6.55 17.68
N LYS A 90 3.60 -6.57 17.39
CA LYS A 90 4.16 -5.99 16.16
C LYS A 90 3.57 -6.65 14.92
N LEU A 91 3.57 -7.98 14.86
CA LEU A 91 3.02 -8.74 13.74
C LEU A 91 1.54 -8.42 13.52
N ARG A 92 0.75 -8.33 14.60
CA ARG A 92 -0.67 -7.96 14.51
C ARG A 92 -0.85 -6.58 13.89
N SER A 93 -0.15 -5.57 14.40
CA SER A 93 -0.21 -4.20 13.88
C SER A 93 0.25 -4.12 12.42
N LEU A 94 1.26 -4.90 12.02
CA LEU A 94 1.70 -4.96 10.63
C LEU A 94 0.65 -5.56 9.71
N ARG A 95 -0.01 -6.65 10.12
CA ARG A 95 -1.10 -7.28 9.35
C ARG A 95 -2.29 -6.34 9.17
N GLU A 96 -2.70 -5.69 10.26
CA GLU A 96 -3.76 -4.68 10.24
C GLU A 96 -3.38 -3.50 9.32
N GLY A 97 -2.14 -3.02 9.42
CA GLY A 97 -1.63 -1.95 8.56
C GLY A 97 -1.61 -2.33 7.07
N VAL A 98 -1.21 -3.56 6.73
CA VAL A 98 -1.26 -4.06 5.34
C VAL A 98 -2.70 -4.09 4.81
N GLY A 99 -3.65 -4.59 5.62
CA GLY A 99 -5.06 -4.61 5.25
C GLY A 99 -5.62 -3.19 5.05
N ALA A 100 -5.34 -2.28 5.97
CA ALA A 100 -5.76 -0.89 5.90
C ALA A 100 -5.16 -0.16 4.68
N LEU A 101 -3.87 -0.39 4.38
CA LEU A 101 -3.19 0.17 3.21
C LEU A 101 -3.84 -0.31 1.91
N LYS A 102 -4.10 -1.61 1.78
CA LYS A 102 -4.78 -2.17 0.60
C LYS A 102 -6.15 -1.52 0.40
N GLN A 103 -6.95 -1.43 1.46
CA GLN A 103 -8.27 -0.81 1.41
C GLN A 103 -8.18 0.68 1.04
N ALA A 104 -7.23 1.42 1.60
CA ALA A 104 -7.03 2.83 1.28
C ALA A 104 -6.67 3.04 -0.20
N LEU A 105 -5.83 2.16 -0.78
CA LEU A 105 -5.48 2.19 -2.21
C LEU A 105 -6.68 1.86 -3.09
N GLU A 106 -7.50 0.87 -2.74
CA GLU A 106 -8.72 0.53 -3.48
C GLU A 106 -9.74 1.66 -3.45
N ILE A 107 -9.96 2.30 -2.29
CA ILE A 107 -10.81 3.48 -2.16
C ILE A 107 -10.26 4.64 -3.00
N ALA A 108 -8.95 4.86 -2.98
CA ALA A 108 -8.32 5.87 -3.81
C ALA A 108 -8.52 5.60 -5.31
N ALA A 109 -8.47 4.34 -5.74
CA ALA A 109 -8.71 3.95 -7.13
C ALA A 109 -10.13 4.32 -7.58
N VAL A 110 -11.13 4.04 -6.74
CA VAL A 110 -12.53 4.43 -7.01
C VAL A 110 -12.65 5.95 -7.13
N ARG A 111 -12.11 6.69 -6.17
CA ARG A 111 -12.16 8.17 -6.18
C ARG A 111 -11.43 8.78 -7.38
N VAL A 112 -10.32 8.20 -7.81
CA VAL A 112 -9.60 8.66 -9.00
C VAL A 112 -10.47 8.47 -10.23
N LYS A 113 -11.13 7.33 -10.37
CA LYS A 113 -12.07 7.10 -11.49
C LYS A 113 -13.21 8.10 -11.45
N ASP A 114 -13.85 8.29 -10.30
CA ASP A 114 -14.99 9.21 -10.19
C ASP A 114 -14.63 10.65 -10.53
N ASN A 115 -13.45 11.12 -10.09
CA ASN A 115 -13.03 12.51 -10.24
C ASN A 115 -12.33 12.83 -11.57
N HIS A 116 -11.77 11.83 -12.25
CA HIS A 116 -10.97 12.01 -13.47
C HIS A 116 -11.57 11.36 -14.71
N THR A 117 -12.80 10.83 -14.64
CA THR A 117 -13.51 10.35 -15.82
C THR A 117 -13.86 11.53 -16.72
N VAL A 118 -13.44 11.44 -17.98
CA VAL A 118 -13.81 12.41 -19.03
C VAL A 118 -15.29 12.21 -19.33
N LYS A 119 -16.11 13.24 -19.09
CA LYS A 119 -17.48 13.28 -19.61
C LYS A 119 -17.36 13.62 -21.09
N GLU A 120 -17.65 12.66 -21.96
CA GLU A 120 -17.86 12.96 -23.37
C GLU A 120 -19.12 13.85 -23.43
N GLU A 121 -18.92 15.15 -23.70
CA GLU A 121 -20.01 16.02 -24.12
C GLU A 121 -20.56 15.38 -25.39
N ALA A 122 -21.85 15.02 -25.37
CA ALA A 122 -22.54 14.56 -26.55
C ALA A 122 -22.37 15.62 -27.64
N ASP A 123 -21.70 15.25 -28.73
CA ASP A 123 -21.61 16.04 -29.95
C ASP A 123 -22.98 16.67 -30.25
N ALA A 124 -23.01 18.01 -30.26
CA ALA A 124 -24.15 18.81 -30.68
C ALA A 124 -24.16 18.96 -32.21
#